data_AF-A0ABD0MNZ6-F1
#
_entry.id   AF-A0ABD0MNZ6-F1
#
_cell.length_a   1.000
_cell.length_b   1.000
_cell.length_c   1.000
_cell.angle_alpha   90.00
_cell.angle_beta   90.00
_cell.angle_gamma   90.00
#
_symmetry.space_group_name_H-M   'P 1'
#
loop_
_entity.id
_entity.type
_entity.pdbx_description
1 polymer ?
#
loop_
_entity_poly.entity_id
_entity_poly.type
_entity_poly.pdbx_seq_one_letter_code
_entity_poly.pdbx_strand_id
1 'polypeptide(L)' 'AANAHDQRIEALEQLCSKLTAESAQMYVKLDDLESRSRRQNIRIVGIKEKEEQGQPTSSWERRIFKHRYGWIGRTAV' A
#
# COMPACT_ATOMS: atom_id res chain seq x y z
N ALA A 1 -9.10 39.09 31.58
CA ALA A 1 -9.20 37.62 31.57
C ALA A 1 -9.80 37.11 30.26
N ALA A 2 -11.01 37.55 29.86
CA ALA A 2 -11.68 37.12 28.61
C ALA A 2 -10.80 37.21 27.34
N ASN A 3 -10.20 38.37 27.05
CA ASN A 3 -9.30 38.53 25.88
C ASN A 3 -8.13 37.55 25.80
N ALA A 4 -7.58 37.10 26.93
CA ALA A 4 -6.48 36.14 26.94
C ALA A 4 -6.97 34.71 26.65
N HIS A 5 -8.22 34.41 26.98
CA HIS A 5 -8.85 33.14 26.60
C HIS A 5 -9.22 33.15 25.12
N ASP A 6 -9.75 34.25 24.60
CA ASP A 6 -10.11 34.38 23.18
C ASP A 6 -8.89 34.22 22.27
N GLN A 7 -7.76 34.85 22.61
CA GLN A 7 -6.49 34.68 21.89
C GLN A 7 -5.97 33.23 21.91
N ARG A 8 -6.15 32.53 23.04
CA ARG A 8 -5.75 31.12 23.16
C ARG A 8 -6.66 30.20 22.36
N ILE A 9 -7.95 30.51 22.29
CA ILE A 9 -8.92 29.77 21.48
C ILE A 9 -8.58 29.94 20.00
N GLU A 10 -8.36 31.17 19.54
CA GLU A 10 -7.98 31.43 18.15
C GLU A 10 -6.67 30.73 17.76
N ALA A 11 -5.66 30.76 18.63
CA ALA A 11 -4.40 30.04 18.39
C ALA A 11 -4.61 28.51 18.31
N LEU A 12 -5.50 27.95 19.13
CA LEU A 12 -5.83 26.53 19.08
C LEU A 12 -6.59 26.17 17.81
N GLU A 13 -7.55 26.99 17.37
CA GLU A 13 -8.30 26.78 16.13
C GLU A 13 -7.38 26.82 14.90
N GLN A 14 -6.43 27.76 14.88
CA GLN A 14 -5.41 27.83 13.83
C GLN A 14 -4.52 26.58 13.82
N LEU A 15 -4.09 26.12 15.00
CA LEU A 15 -3.25 24.93 15.13
C LEU A 15 -4.00 23.65 14.72
N CYS A 16 -5.26 23.51 15.10
CA CYS A 16 -6.13 22.40 14.69
C CYS A 16 -6.37 22.41 13.16
N SER A 17 -6.58 23.58 12.57
CA SER A 17 -6.75 23.73 11.13
C SER A 17 -5.49 23.32 10.38
N LYS A 18 -4.32 23.77 10.87
CA LYS A 18 -3.02 23.39 10.33
C LYS A 18 -2.77 21.88 10.43
N LEU A 19 -2.99 21.29 11.60
CA LEU A 19 -2.80 19.85 11.82
C LEU A 19 -3.73 19.01 10.92
N THR A 20 -4.97 19.46 10.72
CA THR A 20 -5.92 18.77 9.85
C THR A 20 -5.45 18.80 8.40
N ALA A 21 -4.96 19.95 7.93
CA ALA A 21 -4.41 20.08 6.59
C ALA A 21 -3.15 19.21 6.39
N GLU A 22 -2.23 19.21 7.35
CA GLU A 22 -1.02 18.38 7.31
C GLU A 22 -1.37 16.88 7.33
N SER A 23 -2.31 16.48 8.18
CA SER A 23 -2.79 15.09 8.25
C SER A 23 -3.38 14.64 6.91
N ALA A 24 -4.23 15.46 6.29
CA ALA A 24 -4.81 15.15 4.98
C ALA A 24 -3.72 14.99 3.90
N GLN A 25 -2.69 15.84 3.89
CA GLN A 25 -1.56 15.72 2.96
C GLN A 25 -0.77 14.42 3.19
N MET A 26 -0.55 14.04 4.44
CA MET A 26 0.16 12.79 4.78
C MET A 26 -0.64 11.56 4.33
N TYR A 27 -1.97 11.56 4.48
CA TYR A 27 -2.82 10.48 3.98
C TYR A 27 -2.70 10.31 2.47
N VAL A 28 -2.77 11.40 1.70
CA VAL A 28 -2.61 11.36 0.24
C VAL A 28 -1.25 10.79 -0.14
N LYS A 29 -0.18 11.20 0.55
CA LYS A 29 1.17 10.70 0.30
C LYS A 29 1.29 9.21 0.63
N LEU A 30 0.71 8.75 1.74
CA LEU A 30 0.72 7.35 2.12
C LEU A 30 -0.03 6.48 1.10
N ASP A 31 -1.17 6.94 0.62
CA ASP A 31 -1.96 6.24 -0.40
C ASP A 31 -1.17 6.08 -1.72
N ASP A 32 -0.49 7.14 -2.19
CA ASP A 32 0.37 7.02 -3.39
C ASP A 32 1.54 6.05 -3.16
N LEU A 33 2.24 6.16 -2.03
CA LEU A 33 3.37 5.29 -1.71
C LEU A 33 2.95 3.82 -1.61
N GLU A 34 1.84 3.53 -0.94
CA GLU A 34 1.29 2.19 -0.83
C GLU A 34 0.84 1.66 -2.19
N SER A 35 0.14 2.48 -2.97
CA SER A 35 -0.26 2.15 -4.33
C SER A 35 0.96 1.81 -5.20
N ARG A 36 2.00 2.65 -5.19
CA ARG A 36 3.24 2.43 -5.95
C ARG A 36 4.00 1.18 -5.53
N SER A 37 4.08 0.93 -4.22
CA SER A 37 4.66 -0.30 -3.68
C SER A 37 3.91 -1.54 -4.18
N ARG A 38 2.58 -1.46 -4.29
CA ARG A 38 1.72 -2.57 -4.73
C ARG A 38 1.57 -2.69 -6.25
N ARG A 39 1.92 -1.67 -7.06
CA ARG A 39 1.70 -1.67 -8.53
C ARG A 39 2.29 -2.88 -9.25
N GLN A 40 3.39 -3.43 -8.75
CA GLN A 40 4.05 -4.61 -9.34
C GLN A 40 3.75 -5.92 -8.59
N ASN A 41 2.95 -5.86 -7.53
CA ASN A 41 2.60 -7.04 -6.74
C ASN A 41 1.42 -7.77 -7.40
N ILE A 42 1.64 -9.03 -7.77
CA ILE A 42 0.58 -9.92 -8.26
C ILE A 42 -0.09 -10.57 -7.05
N ARG A 43 -1.42 -10.41 -6.95
CA ARG A 43 -2.21 -11.02 -5.87
C ARG A 43 -2.83 -12.33 -6.37
N ILE A 44 -2.42 -13.46 -5.79
CA ILE A 44 -2.90 -14.79 -6.18
C ILE A 44 -3.93 -15.25 -5.13
N VAL A 45 -5.13 -15.60 -5.57
CA VAL A 45 -6.29 -15.94 -4.70
C VAL A 45 -6.87 -17.28 -5.12
N GLY A 46 -7.43 -18.05 -4.17
CA GLY A 46 -8.10 -19.33 -4.44
C GLY A 46 -7.19 -20.56 -4.39
N ILE A 47 -6.02 -20.44 -3.76
CA ILE A 47 -5.08 -21.54 -3.54
C ILE A 47 -5.39 -22.19 -2.18
N LYS A 48 -5.36 -23.54 -2.13
CA LYS A 48 -5.47 -24.27 -0.87
C LYS A 48 -4.18 -24.14 -0.06
N GLU A 49 -4.33 -23.96 1.25
CA GLU A 49 -3.20 -23.90 2.17
C GLU A 49 -2.29 -25.13 2.05
N LYS A 50 -0.98 -24.93 2.23
CA LYS A 50 0.09 -25.95 2.16
C LYS A 50 0.40 -26.51 0.76
N GLU A 51 -0.31 -26.08 -0.29
CA GLU A 51 0.06 -26.43 -1.67
C GLU A 51 1.38 -25.80 -2.15
N GLU A 52 1.87 -24.77 -1.45
CA GLU A 52 3.08 -24.03 -1.84
C GLU A 52 4.39 -24.76 -1.48
N GLN A 53 4.32 -25.82 -0.66
CA GLN A 53 5.46 -26.63 -0.20
C GLN A 53 6.67 -25.81 0.28
N GLY A 54 6.44 -24.62 0.85
CA GLY A 54 7.50 -23.75 1.35
C GLY A 54 8.29 -22.98 0.28
N GLN A 55 7.93 -23.10 -1.00
CA GLN A 55 8.49 -22.27 -2.08
C GLN A 55 7.41 -21.57 -2.90
N PRO A 56 6.88 -20.44 -2.41
CA PRO A 56 5.80 -19.71 -3.08
C PRO A 56 6.21 -19.33 -4.51
N THR A 57 7.31 -18.61 -4.68
CA THR A 57 7.68 -18.00 -5.96
C THR A 57 7.89 -19.03 -7.08
N SER A 58 8.66 -20.08 -6.82
CA SER A 58 9.00 -21.10 -7.84
C SER A 58 7.82 -22.04 -8.15
N SER A 59 6.98 -22.33 -7.15
CA SER A 59 5.75 -23.14 -7.31
C SER A 59 4.70 -22.39 -8.13
N TRP A 60 4.53 -21.08 -7.90
CA TRP A 60 3.52 -20.26 -8.57
C TRP A 60 3.88 -19.89 -10.00
N GLU A 61 5.13 -19.48 -10.26
CA GLU A 61 5.60 -19.24 -11.62
C GLU A 61 5.36 -20.47 -12.50
N ARG A 62 5.81 -21.64 -12.04
CA ARG A 62 5.69 -22.86 -12.83
C ARG A 62 4.24 -23.27 -13.02
N ARG A 63 3.37 -23.09 -12.03
CA ARG A 63 1.96 -23.52 -12.12
C ARG A 63 1.12 -22.59 -13.00
N ILE A 64 1.18 -21.27 -12.75
CA ILE A 64 0.38 -20.26 -13.48
C ILE A 64 0.79 -20.21 -14.95
N PHE A 65 2.09 -20.10 -15.23
CA PHE A 65 2.57 -19.97 -16.62
C PHE A 65 2.42 -21.27 -17.42
N LYS A 66 2.64 -22.45 -16.81
CA LYS A 66 2.57 -23.73 -17.52
C LYS A 66 1.14 -24.17 -17.85
N HIS A 67 0.17 -23.94 -16.95
CA HIS A 67 -1.21 -24.44 -17.15
C HIS A 67 -2.09 -23.49 -17.98
N ARG A 68 -1.80 -22.17 -17.99
CA ARG A 68 -2.69 -21.18 -18.62
C ARG A 68 -2.14 -20.51 -19.87
N TYR A 69 -0.82 -20.35 -19.97
CA TYR A 69 -0.23 -19.52 -21.04
C TYR A 69 0.76 -20.28 -21.94
N GLY A 70 1.04 -21.55 -21.64
CA GLY A 70 2.16 -22.27 -22.27
C GLY A 70 3.49 -21.76 -21.72
N TRP A 71 4.38 -22.66 -21.32
CA TRP A 71 5.64 -22.29 -20.69
C TRP A 71 6.60 -21.68 -21.72
N ILE A 72 6.75 -20.36 -21.73
CA ILE A 72 7.81 -19.67 -22.47
C ILE A 72 8.95 -19.44 -21.49
N GLY A 73 9.88 -20.39 -21.43
CA GLY A 73 11.08 -20.26 -20.60
C GLY A 73 11.89 -19.02 -21.00
N ARG A 74 12.49 -18.33 -20.03
CA ARG A 74 13.49 -17.29 -20.29
C ARG A 74 14.69 -17.92 -21.02
N THR A 75 14.88 -17.60 -22.29
CA THR A 75 16.24 -17.57 -22.85
C THR A 75 16.97 -16.46 -22.10
N ALA A 76 18.00 -16.83 -21.35
CA ALA A 76 18.88 -15.87 -20.70
C ALA A 76 19.42 -14.88 -21.75
N VAL A 77 19.28 -13.59 -21.47
CA VAL A 77 20.06 -12.51 -22.11
C VAL A 77 21.26 -12.24 -21.22
#